data_AF-A0A3D1ADM7-F1
#
_entry.id   AF-A0A3D1ADM7-F1
#
_cell.length_a   1.000
_cell.length_b   1.000
_cell.length_c   1.000
_cell.angle_alpha   90.00
_cell.angle_beta   90.00
_cell.angle_gamma   90.00
#
_symmetry.space_group_name_H-M   'P 1'
#
loop_
_entity.id
_entity.type
_entity.pdbx_description
1 polymer ?
#
loop_
_entity_poly.entity_id
_entity_poly.type
_entity_poly.pdbx_seq_one_letter_code
_entity_poly.pdbx_strand_id
1 'polypeptide(L)' 'MTKKEKKKAKLPQIVPEGYFFLLNDSHPFAKDSRYISPVAAGNIKGIVVDIKEDCNL' A
#
# COMPACT_ATOMS: atom_id res chain seq x y z
N MET A 1 12.54 31.98 -9.61
CA MET A 1 11.92 30.63 -9.59
C MET A 1 11.56 30.29 -8.14
N THR A 2 10.29 30.43 -7.76
CA THR A 2 9.85 30.25 -6.37
C THR A 2 9.78 28.76 -6.04
N LYS A 3 10.56 28.34 -5.03
CA LYS A 3 10.45 27.01 -4.42
C LYS A 3 9.09 26.91 -3.72
N LYS A 4 8.07 26.38 -4.40
CA LYS A 4 6.83 25.94 -3.75
C LYS A 4 7.17 24.70 -2.94
N GLU A 5 7.45 24.88 -1.65
CA GLU A 5 7.51 23.78 -0.70
C GLU A 5 6.14 23.10 -0.68
N LYS A 6 6.07 21.89 -1.27
CA LYS A 6 4.91 21.02 -1.13
C LYS A 6 4.81 20.65 0.35
N LYS A 7 3.87 21.25 1.07
CA LYS A 7 3.47 20.80 2.41
C LYS A 7 3.20 19.29 2.34
N LYS A 8 4.09 18.48 2.91
CA LYS A 8 3.86 17.04 3.05
C LYS A 8 2.66 16.87 3.97
N ALA A 9 1.55 16.37 3.43
CA ALA A 9 0.41 15.98 4.24
C ALA A 9 0.92 14.98 5.29
N LYS A 10 0.68 15.27 6.58
CA LYS A 10 1.01 14.36 7.66
C LYS A 10 0.08 13.16 7.52
N LEU A 11 0.62 12.00 7.14
CA LEU A 11 -0.16 10.77 7.04
C LEU A 11 -0.74 10.44 8.42
N PRO A 12 -2.00 9.94 8.50
CA PRO A 12 -2.58 9.54 9.76
C PRO A 12 -1.74 8.41 10.38
N GLN A 13 -1.42 8.53 11.67
CA GLN A 13 -0.70 7.49 12.41
C GLN A 13 -1.59 6.28 12.75
N ILE A 14 -2.90 6.44 12.60
CA ILE A 14 -3.91 5.42 12.91
C ILE A 14 -4.64 5.10 11.61
N VAL A 15 -4.81 3.80 11.34
CA VAL A 15 -5.59 3.32 10.20
C VAL A 15 -7.07 3.53 10.51
N PRO A 16 -7.85 4.21 9.64
CA PRO A 16 -9.28 4.38 9.86
C PRO A 16 -10.03 3.04 9.90
N GLU A 17 -11.17 2.99 10.57
CA GLU A 17 -12.04 1.82 10.58
C GLU A 17 -12.49 1.46 9.15
N GLY A 18 -12.49 0.17 8.81
CA GLY A 18 -12.80 -0.31 7.46
C GLY A 18 -11.67 -0.10 6.44
N TYR A 19 -10.47 0.26 6.88
CA TYR A 19 -9.26 0.33 6.04
C TYR A 19 -8.18 -0.63 6.53
N PHE A 20 -7.28 -0.99 5.62
CA PHE A 20 -6.11 -1.83 5.87
C PHE A 20 -4.83 -1.09 5.50
N PHE A 21 -3.80 -1.20 6.34
CA PHE A 21 -2.46 -0.73 6.02
C PHE A 21 -1.69 -1.88 5.36
N LEU A 22 -1.32 -1.72 4.08
CA LEU A 22 -0.60 -2.74 3.33
C LEU A 22 0.88 -2.41 3.29
N LEU A 23 1.71 -3.41 3.57
CA LEU A 23 3.15 -3.39 3.43
C LEU A 23 3.55 -4.51 2.49
N ASN A 24 4.44 -4.21 1.54
CA ASN A 24 5.01 -5.23 0.67
C ASN A 24 6.33 -5.72 1.26
N ASP A 25 6.56 -7.03 1.21
CA ASP A 25 7.78 -7.69 1.69
C ASP A 25 9.05 -7.18 0.98
N SER A 26 8.96 -6.92 -0.33
CA SER A 26 10.08 -6.42 -1.14
C SER A 26 10.19 -4.89 -1.03
N HIS A 27 10.79 -4.47 0.08
CA HIS A 27 10.62 -3.15 0.65
C HIS A 27 11.15 -1.90 -0.10
N PRO A 28 12.26 -1.93 -0.88
CA PRO A 28 12.82 -0.68 -1.42
C PRO A 28 12.09 -0.13 -2.65
N PHE A 29 11.38 -0.97 -3.40
CA PHE A 29 10.73 -0.55 -4.67
C PHE A 29 9.20 -0.59 -4.60
N ALA A 30 8.64 -0.98 -3.47
CA ALA A 30 7.21 -1.12 -3.30
C ALA A 30 6.52 0.22 -3.07
N LYS A 31 5.45 0.45 -3.83
CA LYS A 31 4.52 1.56 -3.63
C LYS A 31 3.34 1.07 -2.80
N ASP A 32 3.49 1.11 -1.48
CA ASP A 32 2.51 0.61 -0.51
C ASP A 32 1.93 1.73 0.37
N SER A 33 1.22 1.37 1.47
CA SER A 33 0.49 2.34 2.30
C SER A 33 1.39 3.41 2.95
N ARG A 34 2.71 3.20 3.00
CA ARG A 34 3.68 4.22 3.44
C ARG A 34 3.69 5.47 2.55
N TYR A 35 3.30 5.35 1.28
CA TYR A 35 3.38 6.42 0.29
C TYR A 35 2.03 6.86 -0.26
N ILE A 36 1.04 5.96 -0.37
CA ILE A 36 -0.22 6.23 -1.10
C ILE A 36 -1.45 6.36 -0.17
N SER A 37 -1.37 5.93 1.10
CA SER A 37 -2.45 5.80 2.11
C SER A 37 -2.97 4.36 2.29
N PRO A 38 -3.69 4.07 3.40
CA PRO A 38 -4.39 2.80 3.62
C PRO A 38 -5.45 2.48 2.55
N VAL A 39 -5.76 1.20 2.38
CA VAL A 39 -6.72 0.69 1.38
C VAL A 39 -8.06 0.38 2.04
N ALA A 40 -9.17 0.85 1.48
CA ALA A 40 -10.51 0.52 1.97
C ALA A 40 -10.82 -0.99 1.82
N ALA A 41 -11.50 -1.58 2.79
CA ALA A 41 -11.85 -3.01 2.80
C ALA A 41 -12.61 -3.45 1.54
N GLY A 42 -13.49 -2.59 1.00
CA GLY A 42 -14.22 -2.86 -0.24
C GLY A 42 -13.35 -2.99 -1.50
N ASN A 43 -12.08 -2.56 -1.44
CA ASN A 43 -11.12 -2.73 -2.55
C ASN A 43 -10.32 -4.04 -2.46
N ILE A 44 -10.44 -4.79 -1.35
CA ILE A 44 -9.77 -6.08 -1.18
C ILE A 44 -10.58 -7.16 -1.90
N LYS A 45 -9.97 -7.78 -2.92
CA LYS A 45 -10.65 -8.82 -3.73
C LYS A 45 -10.54 -10.22 -3.13
N GLY A 46 -9.54 -10.47 -2.28
CA GLY A 46 -9.29 -11.78 -1.71
C GLY A 46 -7.91 -11.89 -1.07
N ILE A 47 -7.59 -13.09 -0.60
CA ILE A 47 -6.31 -13.45 0.03
C ILE A 47 -5.61 -14.47 -0.87
N VAL A 48 -4.32 -14.27 -1.14
CA VAL A 48 -3.50 -15.28 -1.82
C VAL A 48 -3.12 -16.34 -0.79
N VAL A 49 -3.62 -17.56 -0.97
CA VAL A 49 -3.41 -18.69 -0.03
C VAL A 49 -2.41 -19.72 -0.54
N ASP A 50 -2.15 -19.71 -1.84
CA ASP A 50 -1.23 -20.63 -2.52
C ASP A 50 -0.78 -20.01 -3.84
N ILE A 51 0.40 -20.41 -4.31
CA ILE A 51 0.90 -20.07 -5.64
C ILE A 51 0.97 -21.40 -6.39
N LYS A 52 0.04 -21.61 -7.32
CA LYS A 52 0.18 -22.71 -8.28
C LYS A 52 1.30 -22.35 -9.23
N GLU A 53 2.45 -22.99 -9.07
CA GLU A 53 3.49 -22.94 -10.08
C GLU A 53 2.99 -23.73 -11.29
N ASP A 54 2.52 -23.02 -12.32
CA ASP A 54 2.41 -23.61 -13.65
C ASP A 54 3.84 -23.82 -14.16
N CYS A 55 4.45 -24.95 -13.78
CA CYS A 55 5.78 -25.36 -14.23
C CYS A 55 5.74 -25.71 -15.72
N ASN A 56 5.75 -24.69 -16.57
CA ASN A 56 6.19 -24.79 -17.96
C ASN A 56 7.55 -24.08 -18.06
N LEU A 57 8.59 -24.74 -17.56
CA LEU A 57 9.99 -24.43 -17.87
C LEU A 57 10.47 -25.35 -18.99
#